data_AF-A0AAN8HGJ0-F1
#
_entry.id   AF-A0AAN8HGJ0-F1
#
_cell.length_a   1.000
_cell.length_b   1.000
_cell.length_c   1.000
_cell.angle_alpha   90.00
_cell.angle_beta   90.00
_cell.angle_gamma   90.00
#
_symmetry.space_group_name_H-M   'P 1'
#
loop_
_entity.id
_entity.type
_entity.pdbx_description
1 polymer ?
#
loop_
_entity_poly.entity_id
_entity_poly.type
_entity_poly.pdbx_seq_one_letter_code
_entity_poly.pdbx_strand_id
1 'polypeptide(L)'
;MPELRVTLFPIVEPFVKGVTGDQWLLLRSGKPDGATLIVVADLVLEVVTSLTKAILAACTGMKTSVSEESIRSSLGDALSQSIAQAPDVASQVEDDSVELCAAVITKEVAESVNSALSTPMHTAERVVRPRRLNVMVGHTCTMLMAFAGKI
;
A
#
# COMPACT_ATOMS: atom_id res chain seq x y z
N MET A 1 -1.55 -16.37 14.03
CA MET A 1 -1.56 -14.89 14.09
C MET A 1 -3.01 -14.43 14.22
N PRO A 2 -3.29 -13.30 14.89
CA PRO A 2 -4.63 -12.71 14.85
C PRO A 2 -5.02 -12.37 13.41
N GLU A 3 -6.31 -12.49 13.08
CA GLU A 3 -6.81 -12.06 11.77
C GLU A 3 -6.56 -10.55 11.59
N LEU A 4 -5.69 -10.21 10.65
CA LEU A 4 -5.42 -8.83 10.29
C LEU A 4 -6.56 -8.32 9.42
N ARG A 5 -7.55 -7.66 10.04
CA ARG A 5 -8.59 -6.93 9.32
C ARG A 5 -8.06 -5.56 8.92
N VAL A 6 -7.59 -5.46 7.69
CA VAL A 6 -7.15 -4.20 7.09
C VAL A 6 -8.17 -3.79 6.05
N THR A 7 -8.63 -2.54 6.11
CA THR A 7 -9.41 -1.91 5.05
C THR A 7 -8.60 -0.75 4.47
N LEU A 8 -8.36 -0.77 3.16
CA LEU A 8 -7.64 0.30 2.47
C LEU A 8 -8.58 1.30 1.78
N PHE A 9 -9.87 0.97 1.65
CA PHE A 9 -10.87 1.84 1.05
C PHE A 9 -10.87 3.28 1.61
N PRO A 10 -10.76 3.53 2.93
CA PRO A 10 -10.71 4.89 3.46
C PRO A 10 -9.47 5.71 3.04
N ILE A 11 -8.43 5.04 2.54
CA ILE A 11 -7.18 5.65 2.06
C ILE A 11 -7.22 5.77 0.52
N VAL A 12 -7.71 4.73 -0.15
CA VAL A 12 -7.80 4.65 -1.62
C VAL A 12 -8.87 5.60 -2.17
N GLU A 13 -10.04 5.71 -1.52
CA GLU A 13 -11.14 6.55 -2.01
C GLU A 13 -10.77 8.05 -2.08
N PRO A 14 -10.18 8.67 -1.04
CA PRO A 14 -9.72 10.07 -1.12
C PRO A 14 -8.66 10.28 -2.19
N PHE A 15 -7.73 9.33 -2.35
CA PHE A 15 -6.73 9.38 -3.42
C PHE A 15 -7.41 9.39 -4.79
N VAL A 16 -8.29 8.43 -5.06
CA VAL A 16 -8.98 8.32 -6.37
C VAL A 16 -9.77 9.59 -6.68
N LYS A 17 -10.46 10.17 -5.68
CA LYS A 17 -11.21 11.44 -5.83
C LYS A 17 -10.31 12.67 -5.97
N GLY A 18 -9.10 12.63 -5.41
CA GLY A 18 -8.14 13.73 -5.42
C GLY A 18 -7.24 13.78 -6.65
N VAL A 19 -7.08 12.65 -7.37
CA VAL A 19 -6.29 12.60 -8.60
C VAL A 19 -7.04 13.30 -9.74
N THR A 20 -6.38 14.28 -10.36
CA THR A 20 -6.93 15.05 -11.48
C THR A 20 -6.93 14.25 -12.79
N GLY A 21 -7.75 14.67 -13.76
CA GLY A 21 -7.79 14.03 -15.09
C GLY A 21 -6.43 13.99 -15.79
N ASP A 22 -5.64 15.06 -15.70
CA ASP A 22 -4.29 15.11 -16.29
C ASP A 22 -3.34 14.11 -15.61
N GLN A 23 -3.43 13.96 -14.28
CA GLN A 23 -2.64 12.97 -13.55
C GLN A 23 -3.06 11.55 -13.91
N TRP A 24 -4.36 11.29 -14.12
CA TRP A 24 -4.84 10.00 -14.64
C TRP A 24 -4.29 9.71 -16.04
N LEU A 25 -4.25 10.70 -16.94
CA LEU A 25 -3.66 10.57 -18.27
C LEU A 25 -2.15 10.26 -18.19
N LEU A 26 -1.42 10.94 -17.30
CA LEU A 26 0.01 10.70 -17.10
C LEU A 26 0.27 9.28 -16.55
N LEU A 27 -0.51 8.83 -15.58
CA LEU A 27 -0.46 7.45 -15.05
C LEU A 27 -0.74 6.43 -16.15
N ARG A 28 -1.80 6.64 -16.94
CA ARG A 28 -2.17 5.78 -18.08
C ARG A 28 -1.08 5.73 -19.15
N SER A 29 -0.37 6.84 -19.38
CA SER A 29 0.73 6.90 -20.35
C SER A 29 2.03 6.24 -19.85
N GLY A 30 2.07 5.79 -18.59
CA GLY A 30 3.26 5.26 -17.95
C GLY A 30 4.36 6.31 -17.71
N LYS A 31 4.01 7.61 -17.79
CA LYS A 31 4.94 8.74 -17.66
C LYS A 31 4.42 9.74 -16.62
N PRO A 32 4.26 9.31 -15.34
CA PRO A 32 3.90 10.22 -14.27
C PRO A 32 4.98 11.30 -14.12
N ASP A 33 4.56 12.55 -13.96
CA ASP A 33 5.49 13.65 -13.67
C ASP A 33 5.82 13.69 -12.16
N GLY A 34 6.65 14.66 -11.76
CA GLY A 34 7.03 14.80 -10.35
C GLY A 34 5.84 15.02 -9.42
N ALA A 35 4.81 15.75 -9.85
CA ALA A 35 3.63 16.01 -9.03
C ALA A 35 2.76 14.75 -8.88
N THR A 36 2.56 13.99 -9.97
CA THR A 36 1.89 12.69 -9.94
C THR A 36 2.63 11.71 -9.02
N LEU A 37 3.96 11.65 -9.10
CA LEU A 37 4.77 10.77 -8.25
C LEU A 37 4.66 11.12 -6.77
N ILE A 38 4.54 12.40 -6.41
CA ILE A 38 4.33 12.83 -5.03
C ILE A 38 2.98 12.32 -4.51
N VAL A 39 1.90 12.49 -5.28
CA VAL A 39 0.56 12.03 -4.88
C VAL A 39 0.52 10.50 -4.72
N VAL A 40 1.23 9.75 -5.57
CA VAL A 40 1.37 8.29 -5.41
C VAL A 40 2.24 7.93 -4.20
N ALA A 41 3.30 8.70 -3.91
CA ALA A 41 4.13 8.50 -2.73
C ALA A 41 3.34 8.72 -1.44
N ASP A 42 2.47 9.73 -1.39
CA ASP A 42 1.59 9.98 -0.25
C ASP A 42 0.65 8.79 -0.01
N LEU A 43 0.01 8.27 -1.07
CA LEU A 43 -0.80 7.05 -0.99
C LEU A 43 -0.01 5.86 -0.42
N VAL A 44 1.20 5.61 -0.95
CA VAL A 44 2.07 4.52 -0.50
C VAL A 44 2.40 4.68 0.98
N LEU A 45 2.81 5.87 1.41
CA LEU A 45 3.17 6.15 2.79
C LEU A 45 1.98 5.99 3.74
N GLU A 46 0.79 6.39 3.32
CA GLU A 46 -0.43 6.28 4.13
C GLU A 46 -0.88 4.81 4.29
N VAL A 47 -0.87 4.03 3.20
CA VAL A 47 -1.12 2.58 3.23
C VAL A 47 -0.14 1.88 4.16
N VAL A 48 1.16 2.12 3.95
CA VAL A 48 2.26 1.56 4.72
C VAL A 48 2.10 1.91 6.22
N THR A 49 1.79 3.17 6.53
CA THR A 49 1.58 3.66 7.90
C THR A 49 0.36 3.06 8.57
N SER A 50 -0.78 3.04 7.89
CA SER A 50 -2.02 2.45 8.39
C SER A 50 -1.85 0.97 8.70
N LEU A 51 -1.26 0.21 7.77
CA LEU A 51 -0.95 -1.21 7.96
C LEU A 51 -0.07 -1.47 9.17
N THR A 52 1.02 -0.70 9.29
CA THR A 52 1.96 -0.89 10.40
C THR A 52 1.32 -0.57 11.75
N LYS A 53 0.50 0.48 11.83
CA LYS A 53 -0.25 0.80 13.05
C LYS A 53 -1.27 -0.29 13.39
N ALA A 54 -2.03 -0.78 12.41
CA ALA A 54 -3.01 -1.84 12.59
C ALA A 54 -2.35 -3.15 13.08
N ILE A 55 -1.23 -3.54 12.46
CA ILE A 55 -0.48 -4.73 12.85
C ILE A 55 0.14 -4.55 14.24
N LEU A 56 0.76 -3.41 14.52
CA LEU A 56 1.33 -3.15 15.85
C LEU A 56 0.24 -3.18 16.92
N ALA A 57 -0.93 -2.60 16.68
CA ALA A 57 -2.07 -2.65 17.59
C ALA A 57 -2.57 -4.09 17.82
N ALA A 58 -2.65 -4.90 16.76
CA ALA A 58 -3.02 -6.31 16.85
C ALA A 58 -1.96 -7.18 17.54
N CYS A 59 -0.69 -6.79 17.48
CA CYS A 59 0.43 -7.50 18.08
C CYS A 59 0.83 -6.96 19.47
N THR A 60 0.24 -5.86 19.95
CA THR A 60 0.52 -5.31 21.28
C THR A 60 0.26 -6.37 22.36
N GLY A 61 1.30 -6.76 23.09
CA GLY A 61 1.24 -7.81 24.12
C GLY A 61 1.61 -9.22 23.65
N MET A 62 1.83 -9.45 22.35
CA MET A 62 2.29 -10.72 21.80
C MET A 62 3.80 -10.68 21.52
N LYS A 63 4.59 -11.56 22.16
CA LYS A 63 6.03 -11.74 21.84
C LYS A 63 6.23 -12.61 20.60
N THR A 64 5.54 -12.30 19.51
CA THR A 64 5.62 -13.08 18.27
C THR A 64 6.00 -12.17 17.11
N SER A 65 7.04 -12.56 16.37
CA SER A 65 7.42 -11.93 15.10
C SER A 65 6.28 -12.04 14.10
N VAL A 66 6.07 -11.00 13.30
CA VAL A 66 5.06 -11.01 12.24
C VAL A 66 5.65 -11.60 10.97
N SER A 67 4.97 -12.61 10.41
CA SER A 67 5.36 -13.22 9.14
C SER A 67 4.96 -12.31 7.96
N GLU A 68 5.87 -12.15 7.01
CA GLU A 68 5.59 -11.49 5.72
C GLU A 68 4.40 -12.15 5.00
N GLU A 69 4.23 -13.46 5.11
CA GLU A 69 3.16 -14.19 4.43
C GLU A 69 1.76 -13.77 4.93
N SER A 70 1.59 -13.59 6.25
CA SER A 70 0.32 -13.15 6.83
C SER A 70 0.00 -11.70 6.48
N ILE A 71 1.01 -10.82 6.43
CA ILE A 71 0.81 -9.44 5.98
C ILE A 71 0.43 -9.42 4.51
N ARG A 72 1.10 -10.23 3.67
CA ARG A 72 0.88 -10.26 2.22
C ARG A 72 -0.52 -10.71 1.87
N SER A 73 -1.01 -11.79 2.49
CA SER A 73 -2.37 -12.27 2.28
C SER A 73 -3.39 -11.19 2.64
N SER A 74 -3.30 -10.61 3.84
CA SER A 74 -4.25 -9.58 4.29
C SER A 74 -4.17 -8.28 3.48
N LEU A 75 -2.98 -7.91 3.01
CA LEU A 75 -2.79 -6.74 2.15
C LEU A 75 -3.34 -6.97 0.75
N GLY A 76 -3.05 -8.13 0.15
CA GLY A 76 -3.60 -8.52 -1.15
C GLY A 76 -5.13 -8.50 -1.12
N ASP A 77 -5.72 -9.16 -0.11
CA ASP A 77 -7.18 -9.17 0.08
C ASP A 77 -7.75 -7.76 0.24
N ALA A 78 -7.11 -6.91 1.05
CA ALA A 78 -7.57 -5.53 1.28
C ALA A 78 -7.45 -4.64 0.04
N LEU A 79 -6.40 -4.80 -0.77
CA LEU A 79 -6.23 -4.10 -2.04
C LEU A 79 -7.30 -4.56 -3.04
N SER A 80 -7.46 -5.86 -3.23
CA SER A 80 -8.45 -6.44 -4.13
C SER A 80 -9.88 -6.03 -3.74
N GLN A 81 -10.21 -6.06 -2.43
CA GLN A 81 -11.52 -5.59 -1.94
C GLN A 81 -11.71 -4.08 -2.13
N SER A 82 -10.66 -3.27 -2.00
CA SER A 82 -10.77 -1.82 -2.18
C SER A 82 -10.95 -1.44 -3.65
N ILE A 83 -10.31 -2.18 -4.56
CA ILE A 83 -10.51 -2.07 -6.01
C ILE A 83 -11.90 -2.57 -6.40
N ALA A 84 -12.37 -3.68 -5.83
CA ALA A 84 -13.70 -4.24 -6.10
C ALA A 84 -14.85 -3.33 -5.63
N GLN A 85 -14.62 -2.51 -4.60
CA GLN A 85 -15.57 -1.51 -4.12
C GLN A 85 -15.59 -0.24 -4.97
N ALA A 86 -14.69 -0.09 -5.94
CA ALA A 86 -14.78 0.96 -6.96
C ALA A 86 -15.66 0.43 -8.13
N PRO A 87 -16.91 0.92 -8.28
CA PRO A 87 -17.93 0.28 -9.12
C PRO A 87 -17.58 0.23 -10.63
N ASP A 88 -16.60 1.00 -11.10
CA ASP A 88 -16.18 1.02 -12.51
C ASP A 88 -14.94 0.14 -12.81
N VAL A 89 -14.28 -0.47 -11.81
CA VAL A 89 -12.91 -1.01 -12.00
C VAL A 89 -12.68 -2.45 -11.49
N ALA A 90 -13.67 -3.02 -10.79
CA ALA A 90 -13.59 -4.32 -10.14
C ALA A 90 -13.24 -5.52 -11.04
N SER A 91 -13.52 -5.45 -12.36
CA SER A 91 -13.40 -6.62 -13.26
C SER A 91 -12.11 -6.65 -14.09
N GLN A 92 -11.20 -5.68 -13.92
CA GLN A 92 -10.16 -5.47 -14.93
C GLN A 92 -8.74 -5.33 -14.39
N VAL A 93 -8.48 -5.05 -13.12
CA VAL A 93 -7.07 -5.00 -12.62
C VAL A 93 -6.45 -6.39 -12.67
N GLU A 94 -5.25 -6.52 -13.26
CA GLU A 94 -4.52 -7.79 -13.30
C GLU A 94 -4.02 -8.18 -11.91
N ASP A 95 -4.34 -9.39 -11.47
CA ASP A 95 -3.93 -9.94 -10.17
C ASP A 95 -2.40 -9.83 -9.97
N ASP A 96 -1.61 -10.07 -11.03
CA ASP A 96 -0.15 -9.97 -11.01
C ASP A 96 0.35 -8.57 -10.58
N SER A 97 -0.35 -7.50 -10.97
CA SER A 97 0.03 -6.13 -10.61
C SER A 97 -0.33 -5.79 -9.15
N VAL A 98 -1.44 -6.36 -8.66
CA VAL A 98 -1.86 -6.24 -7.26
C VAL A 98 -0.92 -7.04 -6.36
N GLU A 99 -0.56 -8.25 -6.77
CA GLU A 99 0.36 -9.12 -6.04
C GLU A 99 1.76 -8.51 -5.95
N LEU A 100 2.28 -7.95 -7.05
CA LEU A 100 3.57 -7.27 -7.07
C LEU A 100 3.58 -6.04 -6.13
N CYS A 101 2.52 -5.24 -6.15
CA CYS A 101 2.36 -4.09 -5.26
C CYS A 101 2.26 -4.53 -3.79
N ALA A 102 1.44 -5.54 -3.51
CA ALA A 102 1.26 -6.12 -2.19
C ALA A 102 2.58 -6.70 -1.65
N ALA A 103 3.38 -7.37 -2.48
CA ALA A 103 4.64 -7.98 -2.06
C ALA A 103 5.66 -6.94 -1.58
N VAL A 104 5.81 -5.83 -2.30
CA VAL A 104 6.81 -4.80 -1.95
C VAL A 104 6.38 -4.00 -0.72
N ILE A 105 5.10 -3.63 -0.63
CA ILE A 105 4.54 -2.95 0.55
C ILE A 105 4.60 -3.88 1.77
N THR A 106 4.31 -5.17 1.60
CA THR A 106 4.38 -6.16 2.68
C THR A 106 5.77 -6.23 3.27
N LYS A 107 6.80 -6.30 2.44
CA LYS A 107 8.18 -6.37 2.91
C LYS A 107 8.54 -5.14 3.76
N GLU A 108 8.13 -3.95 3.33
CA GLU A 108 8.34 -2.72 4.10
C GLU A 108 7.58 -2.73 5.44
N VAL A 109 6.33 -3.20 5.44
CA VAL A 109 5.50 -3.28 6.64
C VAL A 109 6.05 -4.31 7.63
N ALA A 110 6.44 -5.49 7.16
CA ALA A 110 6.99 -6.55 7.99
C ALA A 110 8.30 -6.12 8.66
N GLU A 111 9.23 -5.53 7.90
CA GLU A 111 10.48 -5.01 8.45
C GLU A 111 10.21 -3.89 9.46
N SER A 112 9.27 -2.98 9.17
CA SER A 112 8.93 -1.88 10.08
C SER A 112 8.31 -2.36 11.38
N VAL A 113 7.41 -3.35 11.31
CA VAL A 113 6.75 -3.94 12.49
C VAL A 113 7.77 -4.72 13.31
N ASN A 114 8.56 -5.60 12.69
CA ASN A 114 9.54 -6.42 13.40
C ASN A 114 10.66 -5.57 14.03
N SER A 115 11.05 -4.47 13.38
CA SER A 115 11.96 -3.48 13.98
C SER A 115 11.34 -2.77 15.19
N ALA A 116 10.08 -2.33 15.10
CA ALA A 116 9.38 -1.69 16.22
C ALA A 116 9.17 -2.64 17.40
N LEU A 117 8.84 -3.90 17.16
CA LEU A 117 8.69 -4.93 18.20
C LEU A 117 10.02 -5.29 18.88
N SER A 118 11.14 -5.18 18.16
CA SER A 118 12.49 -5.46 18.70
C SER A 118 13.07 -4.28 19.48
N THR A 119 12.46 -3.09 19.40
CA THR A 119 12.96 -1.87 20.04
C THR A 119 12.14 -1.59 21.31
N PRO A 120 12.75 -1.57 22.51
CA PRO A 120 12.03 -1.44 23.78
C PRO A 120 11.45 -0.03 24.05
N MET A 121 11.63 0.94 23.14
CA MET A 121 11.08 2.29 23.23
C MET A 121 10.08 2.51 22.08
N HIS A 122 8.81 2.74 22.44
CA HIS A 122 7.68 3.01 21.54
C HIS A 122 7.76 4.35 20.76
N THR A 123 8.97 4.85 20.48
CA THR A 123 9.21 6.08 19.72
C THR A 123 10.04 5.76 18.47
N ALA A 124 9.53 4.86 17.63
CA ALA A 124 10.07 4.73 16.28
C ALA A 124 9.30 5.69 15.38
N GLU A 125 9.76 6.94 15.28
CA GLU A 125 9.44 7.77 14.10
C GLU A 125 9.87 6.97 12.88
N ARG A 126 8.88 6.57 12.09
CA ARG A 126 9.09 5.65 10.99
C ARG A 126 9.81 6.37 9.85
N VAL A 127 11.08 6.04 9.63
CA VAL A 127 11.85 6.53 8.48
C VAL A 127 11.78 5.49 7.35
N VAL A 128 10.83 5.69 6.42
CA VAL A 128 10.85 4.94 5.15
C VAL A 128 12.07 5.42 4.35
N ARG A 129 12.97 4.51 3.97
CA ARG A 129 14.17 4.91 3.21
C ARG A 129 13.77 5.41 1.82
N PRO A 130 14.28 6.56 1.33
CA PRO A 130 13.89 7.12 0.03
C PRO A 130 14.02 6.15 -1.15
N ARG A 131 15.07 5.32 -1.17
CA ARG A 131 15.26 4.30 -2.21
C ARG A 131 14.14 3.25 -2.23
N ARG A 132 13.62 2.87 -1.06
CA ARG A 132 12.55 1.87 -0.94
C ARG A 132 11.20 2.48 -1.28
N LEU A 133 10.99 3.73 -0.86
CA LEU A 133 9.82 4.50 -1.27
C LEU A 133 9.73 4.62 -2.79
N ASN A 134 10.82 4.97 -3.47
CA ASN A 134 10.84 5.08 -4.93
C ASN A 134 10.48 3.76 -5.63
N VAL A 135 10.93 2.62 -5.09
CA VAL A 135 10.57 1.30 -5.62
C VAL A 135 9.08 1.03 -5.41
N MET A 136 8.54 1.26 -4.22
CA MET A 136 7.11 1.11 -3.94
C MET A 136 6.27 2.01 -4.85
N VAL A 137 6.63 3.29 -4.98
CA VAL A 137 5.97 4.25 -5.89
C VAL A 137 5.99 3.75 -7.32
N GLY A 138 7.12 3.23 -7.82
CA GLY A 138 7.21 2.66 -9.15
C GLY A 138 6.22 1.50 -9.38
N HIS A 139 6.16 0.54 -8.44
CA HIS A 139 5.22 -0.58 -8.53
C HIS A 139 3.75 -0.14 -8.40
N THR A 140 3.46 0.80 -7.50
CA THR A 140 2.12 1.38 -7.38
C THR A 140 1.74 2.15 -8.64
N CYS A 141 2.67 2.87 -9.30
CA CYS A 141 2.44 3.48 -10.60
C CYS A 141 2.13 2.44 -11.68
N THR A 142 2.81 1.29 -11.72
CA THR A 142 2.48 0.20 -12.65
C THR A 142 1.07 -0.33 -12.42
N MET A 143 0.69 -0.57 -11.16
CA MET A 143 -0.66 -1.01 -10.79
C MET A 143 -1.71 0.05 -11.17
N LEU A 144 -1.43 1.32 -10.90
CA LEU A 144 -2.30 2.45 -11.24
C LEU A 144 -2.36 2.71 -12.75
N MET A 145 -1.31 2.42 -13.51
CA MET A 145 -1.31 2.48 -14.97
C MET A 145 -2.26 1.42 -15.53
N ALA A 146 -2.18 0.18 -15.02
CA ALA A 146 -3.11 -0.88 -15.40
C ALA A 146 -4.55 -0.47 -15.09
N PHE A 147 -4.81 0.08 -13.90
CA PHE A 147 -6.09 0.63 -13.47
C PHE A 147 -6.58 1.78 -14.38
N ALA A 148 -5.73 2.78 -14.64
CA ALA A 148 -6.06 3.96 -15.43
C ALA A 148 -6.28 3.66 -16.91
N GLY A 149 -5.68 2.60 -17.45
CA GLY A 149 -5.93 2.15 -18.83
C GLY A 149 -7.35 1.65 -19.08
N LYS A 150 -8.13 1.46 -18.02
CA LYS A 150 -9.48 0.88 -18.03
C LYS A 150 -10.57 1.93 -17.74
N ILE A 151 -10.15 3.17 -17.49
CA ILE A 151 -10.98 4.39 -17.33
C ILE A 151 -10.81 5.24 -18.61
#